data_AF-A0A3B1AEH0-F1
#
_entry.id   AF-A0A3B1AEH0-F1
#
_cell.length_a   1.000
_cell.length_b   1.000
_cell.length_c   1.000
_cell.angle_alpha   90.00
_cell.angle_beta   90.00
_cell.angle_gamma   90.00
#
_symmetry.space_group_name_H-M   'P 1'
#
loop_
_entity.id
_entity.type
_entity.pdbx_description
1 polymer ?
#
loop_
_entity_poly.entity_id
_entity_poly.type
_entity_poly.pdbx_seq_one_letter_code
_entity_poly.pdbx_strand_id
1 'polypeptide(L)'
;MSIDMEQFKVTFMEESLEGLDIMESVLLDMHPGAADAEAIDNIFRAAHSIKGGAATFGLGNIANFTHVVETLLDEVRNGDRDITQDAIVLFLSSVDCIREMLSADQNGEAVDQEHIEQVKAGLDKMLGSEQKNESVLPVDNTDASTAAKDNGWKIIFKPFPGMLCTGNDVVRMFRELAGLGDFSVVVDAENLPPLVDMDPEEAYLSWHITLNGEIEKSQISEIFEWVEDDCELDISPLAEGNTKTVTVDTHETDKTTNKTTEESKPADLQAASPASERRAEEDRRQENDRRQPARKTSSPESSSIRVGIDKIDDLINMVGELVITQSMLSQLGEDFDMSKVERLNDGLSELERNTRELQESVMRIRMLPISFAFNRFPRMVHDLSAKLDKKIELTMSGEQTELDKTVMEKIGDPLVHLVRNSIDHGIETPEARKAAGKSETGVVNLNAYHQGGNIIIEINDDGAGLNYEKILAKAIERGLVGANEELPEEKVYELLFEPGFSTADVVSDVSGRGVGMDVVKRNIMALGGR
;
A
#
# COMPACT_ATOMS: atom_id res chain seq x y z
N MET A 1 15.80 9.57 21.68
CA MET A 1 15.78 9.27 20.23
C MET A 1 14.42 9.70 19.73
N SER A 2 14.35 10.79 18.96
CA SER A 2 13.12 11.16 18.25
C SER A 2 12.87 10.05 17.22
N ILE A 3 11.73 9.37 17.33
CA ILE A 3 11.29 8.41 16.33
C ILE A 3 11.15 9.17 15.01
N ASP A 4 11.89 8.75 14.00
CA ASP A 4 11.87 9.38 12.69
C ASP A 4 10.59 8.98 11.94
N MET A 5 9.56 9.80 12.10
CA MET A 5 8.23 9.58 11.53
C MET A 5 8.25 9.55 9.99
N GLU A 6 9.26 10.16 9.35
CA GLU A 6 9.40 10.12 7.90
C GLU A 6 9.71 8.71 7.40
N GLN A 7 10.52 7.94 8.15
CA GLN A 7 10.84 6.56 7.78
C GLN A 7 9.61 5.64 7.84
N PHE A 8 8.77 5.79 8.88
CA PHE A 8 7.53 5.02 9.01
C PHE A 8 6.51 5.42 7.94
N LYS A 9 6.48 6.70 7.54
CA LYS A 9 5.63 7.17 6.45
C LYS A 9 6.01 6.50 5.13
N VAL A 10 7.31 6.33 4.84
CA VAL A 10 7.77 5.60 3.64
C VAL A 10 7.29 4.15 3.65
N THR A 11 7.46 3.43 4.76
CA THR A 11 6.98 2.04 4.88
C THR A 11 5.46 1.95 4.72
N PHE A 12 4.71 2.87 5.33
CA PHE A 12 3.26 2.94 5.16
C PHE A 12 2.85 3.17 3.70
N MET A 13 3.55 4.04 2.97
CA MET A 13 3.27 4.28 1.55
C MET A 13 3.50 3.01 0.74
N GLU A 14 4.61 2.31 0.97
CA GLU A 14 4.92 1.02 0.30
C GLU A 14 3.84 -0.04 0.60
N GLU A 15 3.46 -0.23 1.87
CA GLU A 15 2.42 -1.18 2.27
C GLU A 15 1.04 -0.81 1.71
N SER A 16 0.73 0.49 1.63
CA SER A 16 -0.54 0.96 1.07
C SER A 16 -0.61 0.71 -0.43
N LEU A 17 0.49 0.93 -1.17
CA LEU A 17 0.55 0.64 -2.60
C LEU A 17 0.43 -0.87 -2.87
N GLU A 18 1.09 -1.72 -2.06
CA GLU A 18 0.94 -3.17 -2.12
C GLU A 18 -0.51 -3.60 -1.83
N GLY A 19 -1.15 -3.00 -0.83
CA GLY A 19 -2.57 -3.23 -0.52
C GLY A 19 -3.49 -2.84 -1.69
N LEU A 20 -3.23 -1.72 -2.37
CA LEU A 20 -4.00 -1.29 -3.54
C LEU A 20 -3.80 -2.23 -4.74
N ASP A 21 -2.60 -2.74 -4.96
CA ASP A 21 -2.33 -3.72 -6.02
C ASP A 21 -3.09 -5.03 -5.78
N ILE A 22 -3.16 -5.49 -4.53
CA ILE A 22 -3.99 -6.64 -4.14
C ILE A 22 -5.47 -6.35 -4.40
N MET A 23 -5.97 -5.18 -3.98
CA MET A 23 -7.36 -4.79 -4.22
C MET A 23 -7.69 -4.79 -5.71
N GLU A 24 -6.83 -4.19 -6.54
CA GLU A 24 -7.00 -4.11 -7.98
C GLU A 24 -7.05 -5.50 -8.62
N SER A 25 -6.10 -6.38 -8.30
CA SER A 25 -6.07 -7.74 -8.84
C SER A 25 -7.35 -8.51 -8.50
N VAL A 26 -7.76 -8.48 -7.23
CA VAL A 26 -8.94 -9.21 -6.76
C VAL A 26 -10.23 -8.66 -7.40
N LEU A 27 -10.32 -7.35 -7.59
CA LEU A 27 -11.48 -6.71 -8.25
C LEU A 27 -11.56 -7.06 -9.75
N LEU A 28 -10.42 -7.23 -10.43
CA LEU A 28 -10.38 -7.57 -11.86
C LEU A 28 -10.77 -9.02 -12.13
N ASP A 29 -10.43 -9.93 -11.22
CA ASP A 29 -10.82 -11.35 -11.31
C ASP A 29 -12.27 -11.59 -10.84
N MET A 30 -12.92 -10.57 -10.28
CA MET A 30 -14.25 -10.66 -9.71
C MET A 30 -15.36 -10.68 -10.77
N HIS A 31 -16.30 -11.61 -10.62
CA HIS A 31 -17.43 -11.76 -11.54
C HIS A 31 -18.73 -11.20 -10.91
N PRO A 32 -19.55 -10.44 -11.65
CA PRO A 32 -20.83 -9.94 -11.15
C PRO A 32 -21.75 -11.07 -10.66
N GLY A 33 -22.33 -10.91 -9.47
CA GLY A 33 -23.26 -11.89 -8.87
C GLY A 33 -22.62 -13.17 -8.32
N ALA A 34 -21.29 -13.29 -8.34
CA ALA A 34 -20.53 -14.39 -7.73
C ALA A 34 -19.37 -13.83 -6.90
N ALA A 35 -19.70 -13.06 -5.85
CA ALA A 35 -18.71 -12.59 -4.89
C ALA A 35 -18.19 -13.78 -4.07
N ASP A 36 -16.92 -14.12 -4.25
CA ASP A 36 -16.23 -14.99 -3.31
C ASP A 36 -16.03 -14.23 -1.98
N ALA A 37 -16.53 -14.79 -0.89
CA ALA A 37 -16.44 -14.17 0.43
C ALA A 37 -14.98 -13.93 0.86
N GLU A 38 -14.07 -14.82 0.47
CA GLU A 38 -12.64 -14.67 0.74
C GLU A 38 -12.03 -13.49 -0.05
N ALA A 39 -12.45 -13.30 -1.30
CA ALA A 39 -12.05 -12.17 -2.13
C ALA A 39 -12.52 -10.83 -1.53
N ILE A 40 -13.77 -10.75 -1.05
CA ILE A 40 -14.31 -9.54 -0.41
C ILE A 40 -13.60 -9.24 0.92
N ASP A 41 -13.33 -10.27 1.75
CA ASP A 41 -12.58 -10.10 2.99
C ASP A 41 -11.15 -9.56 2.75
N ASN A 42 -10.50 -10.02 1.68
CA ASN A 42 -9.14 -9.57 1.32
C ASN A 42 -9.12 -8.08 0.94
N ILE A 43 -10.02 -7.63 0.06
CA ILE A 43 -10.08 -6.23 -0.35
C ILE A 43 -10.55 -5.30 0.80
N PHE A 44 -11.43 -5.78 1.67
CA PHE A 44 -11.85 -5.05 2.86
C PHE A 44 -10.68 -4.82 3.83
N ARG A 45 -9.88 -5.85 4.11
CA ARG A 45 -8.70 -5.74 4.99
C ARG A 45 -7.65 -4.77 4.45
N ALA A 46 -7.43 -4.78 3.14
CA ALA A 46 -6.54 -3.83 2.49
C ALA A 46 -7.03 -2.39 2.66
N ALA A 47 -8.31 -2.12 2.37
CA ALA A 47 -8.92 -0.80 2.58
C ALA A 47 -8.85 -0.36 4.06
N HIS A 48 -9.19 -1.25 5.00
CA HIS A 48 -9.15 -0.96 6.43
C HIS A 48 -7.73 -0.60 6.92
N SER A 49 -6.71 -1.33 6.43
CA SER A 49 -5.31 -1.09 6.77
C SER A 49 -4.84 0.27 6.22
N ILE A 50 -5.20 0.60 4.98
CA ILE A 50 -4.88 1.89 4.36
C ILE A 50 -5.56 3.03 5.12
N LYS A 51 -6.83 2.90 5.52
CA LYS A 51 -7.54 3.90 6.35
C LYS A 51 -6.81 4.11 7.69
N GLY A 52 -6.49 3.03 8.41
CA GLY A 52 -5.84 3.10 9.71
C GLY A 52 -4.45 3.74 9.64
N GLY A 53 -3.65 3.36 8.65
CA GLY A 53 -2.35 3.98 8.41
C GLY A 53 -2.48 5.46 8.00
N ALA A 54 -3.37 5.79 7.07
CA ALA A 54 -3.61 7.17 6.65
C ALA A 54 -4.02 8.08 7.82
N ALA A 55 -4.90 7.61 8.71
CA ALA A 55 -5.29 8.33 9.92
C ALA A 55 -4.09 8.54 10.87
N THR A 56 -3.25 7.52 11.03
CA THR A 56 -2.05 7.56 11.89
C THR A 56 -1.03 8.61 11.44
N PHE A 57 -0.84 8.76 10.12
CA PHE A 57 0.09 9.74 9.55
C PHE A 57 -0.52 11.11 9.24
N GLY A 58 -1.78 11.35 9.65
CA GLY A 58 -2.47 12.63 9.47
C GLY A 58 -2.93 12.91 8.03
N LEU A 59 -3.04 11.86 7.20
CA LEU A 59 -3.51 11.94 5.81
C LEU A 59 -5.05 11.87 5.76
N GLY A 60 -5.69 12.89 6.36
CA GLY A 60 -7.14 12.90 6.59
C GLY A 60 -8.00 12.74 5.33
N ASN A 61 -7.58 13.31 4.20
CA ASN A 61 -8.31 13.16 2.94
C ASN A 61 -8.32 11.70 2.45
N ILE A 62 -7.19 11.00 2.57
CA ILE A 62 -7.06 9.60 2.20
C ILE A 62 -7.87 8.74 3.16
N ALA A 63 -7.75 8.96 4.47
CA ALA A 63 -8.51 8.23 5.48
C ALA A 63 -10.02 8.37 5.26
N ASN A 64 -10.51 9.58 5.01
CA ASN A 64 -11.93 9.84 4.77
C ASN A 64 -12.45 9.20 3.48
N PHE A 65 -11.67 9.23 2.40
CA PHE A 65 -12.08 8.60 1.14
C PHE A 65 -12.08 7.07 1.27
N THR A 66 -11.02 6.49 1.82
CA THR A 66 -10.92 5.04 2.05
C THR A 66 -12.01 4.53 3.00
N HIS A 67 -12.45 5.35 3.96
CA HIS A 67 -13.59 5.02 4.82
C HIS A 67 -14.88 4.80 4.02
N VAL A 68 -15.20 5.64 3.03
CA VAL A 68 -16.39 5.47 2.18
C VAL A 68 -16.30 4.16 1.38
N VAL A 69 -15.11 3.84 0.85
CA VAL A 69 -14.84 2.57 0.16
C VAL A 69 -15.05 1.39 1.10
N GLU A 70 -14.51 1.46 2.32
CA GLU A 70 -14.65 0.43 3.35
C GLU A 70 -16.11 0.20 3.74
N THR A 71 -16.91 1.26 3.93
CA THR A 71 -18.34 1.13 4.23
C THR A 71 -19.09 0.39 3.13
N LEU A 72 -18.83 0.74 1.85
CA LEU A 72 -19.49 0.06 0.73
C LEU A 72 -19.03 -1.40 0.61
N LEU A 73 -17.76 -1.70 0.88
CA LEU A 73 -17.25 -3.07 0.94
C LEU A 73 -17.87 -3.86 2.09
N ASP A 74 -18.16 -3.23 3.23
CA ASP A 74 -18.81 -3.89 4.37
C ASP A 74 -20.27 -4.29 4.07
N GLU A 75 -21.04 -3.45 3.35
CA GLU A 75 -22.39 -3.83 2.89
C GLU A 75 -22.35 -5.03 1.93
N VAL A 76 -21.36 -5.08 1.04
CA VAL A 76 -21.18 -6.22 0.12
C VAL A 76 -20.76 -7.47 0.91
N ARG A 77 -19.88 -7.32 1.89
CA ARG A 77 -19.40 -8.39 2.76
C ARG A 77 -20.50 -9.01 3.61
N ASN A 78 -21.38 -8.19 4.17
CA ASN A 78 -22.50 -8.64 5.00
C ASN A 78 -23.66 -9.22 4.17
N GLY A 79 -23.57 -9.14 2.84
CA GLY A 79 -24.62 -9.59 1.93
C GLY A 79 -25.83 -8.65 1.86
N ASP A 80 -25.69 -7.43 2.39
CA ASP A 80 -26.70 -6.37 2.29
C ASP A 80 -26.76 -5.77 0.88
N ARG A 81 -25.72 -6.00 0.07
CA ARG A 81 -25.59 -5.53 -1.31
C ARG A 81 -24.93 -6.56 -2.23
N ASP A 82 -25.54 -6.78 -3.39
CA ASP A 82 -24.95 -7.60 -4.46
C ASP A 82 -23.80 -6.87 -5.17
N ILE A 83 -22.74 -7.60 -5.51
CA ILE A 83 -21.66 -7.05 -6.35
C ILE A 83 -22.08 -7.00 -7.82
N THR A 84 -22.33 -5.79 -8.32
CA THR A 84 -22.68 -5.53 -9.71
C THR A 84 -21.45 -5.10 -10.51
N GLN A 85 -21.53 -5.17 -11.85
CA GLN A 85 -20.45 -4.68 -12.71
C GLN A 85 -20.14 -3.19 -12.47
N ASP A 86 -21.18 -2.39 -12.22
CA ASP A 86 -21.03 -0.96 -11.93
C ASP A 86 -20.28 -0.75 -10.60
N ALA A 87 -20.52 -1.59 -9.59
CA ALA A 87 -19.81 -1.53 -8.31
C ALA A 87 -18.33 -1.89 -8.47
N ILE A 88 -18.01 -2.91 -9.27
CA ILE A 88 -16.62 -3.31 -9.56
C ILE A 88 -15.86 -2.16 -10.23
N VAL A 89 -16.45 -1.53 -11.26
CA VAL A 89 -15.83 -0.38 -11.96
C VAL A 89 -15.62 0.80 -11.00
N LEU A 90 -16.57 1.04 -10.10
CA LEU A 90 -16.47 2.10 -9.11
C LEU A 90 -15.38 1.82 -8.05
N PHE A 91 -15.23 0.58 -7.60
CA PHE A 91 -14.14 0.18 -6.71
C PHE A 91 -12.77 0.32 -7.39
N LEU A 92 -12.64 -0.09 -8.66
CA LEU A 92 -11.41 0.13 -9.43
C LEU A 92 -11.07 1.62 -9.58
N SER A 93 -12.08 2.45 -9.83
CA SER A 93 -11.91 3.92 -9.86
C SER A 93 -11.51 4.50 -8.50
N SER A 94 -11.98 3.88 -7.42
CA SER A 94 -11.63 4.26 -6.04
C SER A 94 -10.19 3.90 -5.70
N VAL A 95 -9.72 2.71 -6.14
CA VAL A 95 -8.32 2.29 -6.01
C VAL A 95 -7.40 3.30 -6.69
N ASP A 96 -7.75 3.78 -7.89
CA ASP A 96 -6.98 4.83 -8.57
C ASP A 96 -6.94 6.14 -7.82
N CYS A 97 -8.07 6.60 -7.31
CA CYS A 97 -8.12 7.83 -6.53
C CYS A 97 -7.21 7.74 -5.30
N ILE A 98 -7.23 6.60 -4.59
CA ILE A 98 -6.36 6.39 -3.41
C ILE A 98 -4.90 6.37 -3.84
N ARG A 99 -4.56 5.67 -4.94
CA ARG A 99 -3.19 5.62 -5.49
C ARG A 99 -2.68 7.01 -5.89
N GLU A 100 -3.53 7.81 -6.53
CA GLU A 100 -3.22 9.18 -6.94
C GLU A 100 -2.98 10.07 -5.72
N MET A 101 -3.86 10.01 -4.70
CA MET A 101 -3.70 10.78 -3.46
C MET A 101 -2.42 10.40 -2.71
N LEU A 102 -2.08 9.12 -2.60
CA LEU A 102 -0.84 8.65 -1.96
C LEU A 102 0.40 9.14 -2.72
N SER A 103 0.40 9.00 -4.05
CA SER A 103 1.53 9.41 -4.90
C SER A 103 1.73 10.93 -4.87
N ALA A 104 0.65 11.69 -4.89
CA ALA A 104 0.69 13.14 -4.82
C ALA A 104 1.20 13.65 -3.47
N ASP A 105 0.82 13.01 -2.37
CA ASP A 105 1.35 13.33 -1.04
C ASP A 105 2.85 13.01 -0.93
N GLN A 106 3.33 11.94 -1.57
CA GLN A 106 4.74 11.58 -1.63
C GLN A 106 5.57 12.58 -2.46
N ASN A 107 5.05 13.02 -3.60
CA ASN A 107 5.77 13.89 -4.55
C ASN A 107 5.52 15.39 -4.32
N GLY A 108 4.57 15.75 -3.46
CA GLY A 108 4.11 17.13 -3.27
C GLY A 108 3.39 17.69 -4.50
N GLU A 109 2.71 16.83 -5.26
CA GLU A 109 1.98 17.17 -6.48
C GLU A 109 0.51 17.51 -6.18
N ALA A 110 -0.14 18.20 -7.09
CA ALA A 110 -1.57 18.48 -6.99
C ALA A 110 -2.37 17.29 -7.52
N VAL A 111 -3.42 16.91 -6.80
CA VAL A 111 -4.34 15.83 -7.18
C VAL A 111 -5.47 16.37 -8.05
N ASP A 112 -6.01 15.56 -8.96
CA ASP A 112 -7.25 15.89 -9.66
C ASP A 112 -8.46 15.80 -8.71
N GLN A 113 -8.71 16.92 -8.04
CA GLN A 113 -9.80 17.06 -7.07
C GLN A 113 -11.18 16.82 -7.71
N GLU A 114 -11.35 17.14 -9.00
CA GLU A 114 -12.62 16.97 -9.70
C GLU A 114 -12.91 15.47 -9.90
N HIS A 115 -11.90 14.70 -10.29
CA HIS A 115 -12.03 13.26 -10.44
C HIS A 115 -12.35 12.56 -9.10
N ILE A 116 -11.66 12.92 -8.02
CA ILE A 116 -11.91 12.35 -6.67
C ILE A 116 -13.34 12.63 -6.21
N GLU A 117 -13.83 13.86 -6.41
CA GLU A 117 -15.19 14.24 -6.03
C GLU A 117 -16.24 13.48 -6.86
N GLN A 118 -15.99 13.24 -8.15
CA GLN A 118 -16.87 12.43 -9.00
C GLN A 118 -16.97 10.98 -8.54
N VAL A 119 -15.82 10.34 -8.24
CA VAL A 119 -15.80 8.95 -7.76
C VAL A 119 -16.45 8.85 -6.38
N LYS A 120 -16.16 9.79 -5.48
CA LYS A 120 -16.80 9.85 -4.16
C LYS A 120 -18.32 10.01 -4.26
N ALA A 121 -18.81 10.90 -5.12
CA ALA A 121 -20.24 11.06 -5.36
C ALA A 121 -20.88 9.79 -5.93
N GLY A 122 -20.14 9.02 -6.75
CA GLY A 122 -20.55 7.70 -7.22
C GLY A 122 -20.72 6.70 -6.07
N LEU A 123 -19.75 6.67 -5.13
CA LEU A 123 -19.79 5.79 -3.94
C LEU A 123 -20.95 6.16 -3.01
N ASP A 124 -21.12 7.45 -2.71
CA ASP A 124 -22.21 7.97 -1.89
C ASP A 124 -23.57 7.63 -2.51
N LYS A 125 -23.72 7.82 -3.83
CA LYS A 125 -24.94 7.46 -4.55
C LYS A 125 -25.23 5.95 -4.45
N MET A 126 -24.21 5.09 -4.47
CA MET A 126 -24.41 3.66 -4.27
C MET A 126 -24.82 3.33 -2.85
N LEU A 127 -24.19 3.93 -1.83
CA LEU A 127 -24.56 3.81 -0.41
C LEU A 127 -25.97 4.33 -0.09
N GLY A 128 -26.65 4.98 -1.04
CA GLY A 128 -28.00 5.49 -0.85
C GLY A 128 -28.04 6.79 -0.04
N SER A 129 -26.89 7.45 0.15
CA SER A 129 -26.82 8.81 0.66
C SER A 129 -27.23 9.79 -0.44
N GLU A 130 -28.55 9.93 -0.66
CA GLU A 130 -29.05 11.15 -1.27
C GLU A 130 -28.57 12.33 -0.41
N GLN A 131 -27.69 13.14 -0.98
CA GLN A 131 -27.29 14.42 -0.43
C GLN A 131 -28.54 15.24 -0.08
N LYS A 132 -28.87 15.33 1.20
CA LYS A 132 -29.49 16.54 1.74
C LYS A 132 -28.48 17.65 1.55
N ASN A 133 -28.71 18.39 0.48
CA ASN A 133 -28.01 19.61 0.12
C ASN A 133 -28.29 20.67 1.20
N GLU A 134 -27.47 20.71 2.26
CA GLU A 134 -27.40 21.89 3.12
C GLU A 134 -26.42 22.88 2.50
N SER A 135 -27.01 23.84 1.79
CA SER A 135 -26.38 25.04 1.30
C SER A 135 -25.64 25.77 2.42
N VAL A 136 -24.33 25.92 2.27
CA VAL A 136 -23.51 26.87 3.02
C VAL A 136 -24.01 28.28 2.72
N LEU A 137 -24.69 28.91 3.69
CA LEU A 137 -24.84 30.36 3.74
C LEU A 137 -23.95 30.91 4.87
N PRO A 138 -23.32 32.08 4.67
CA PRO A 138 -22.34 32.63 5.60
C PRO A 138 -23.07 33.31 6.76
N VAL A 139 -22.79 32.89 7.99
CA VAL A 139 -23.34 33.54 9.19
C VAL A 139 -22.29 34.46 9.79
N ASP A 140 -22.54 35.74 9.56
CA ASP A 140 -21.94 36.88 10.24
C ASP A 140 -22.30 36.84 11.74
N ASN A 141 -21.37 37.28 12.59
CA ASN A 141 -21.55 37.39 14.03
C ASN A 141 -22.77 38.27 14.38
N THR A 142 -23.60 37.85 15.34
CA THR A 142 -23.90 38.62 16.58
C THR A 142 -24.91 37.91 17.50
N ASP A 143 -24.62 38.06 18.80
CA ASP A 143 -25.34 37.67 20.01
C ASP A 143 -26.88 37.63 19.98
N ALA A 144 -27.47 36.61 20.62
CA ALA A 144 -28.18 36.75 21.91
C ALA A 144 -29.00 35.50 22.31
N SER A 145 -28.54 34.84 23.37
CA SER A 145 -29.26 34.25 24.52
C SER A 145 -30.68 33.64 24.39
N THR A 146 -30.76 32.41 24.94
CA THR A 146 -31.87 31.74 25.67
C THR A 146 -33.04 31.10 24.92
N ALA A 147 -32.96 29.77 24.76
CA ALA A 147 -33.87 28.81 25.42
C ALA A 147 -33.31 27.37 25.23
N ALA A 148 -32.51 26.90 26.19
CA ALA A 148 -31.98 25.53 26.18
C ALA A 148 -33.13 24.53 26.35
N LYS A 149 -33.24 23.59 25.42
CA LYS A 149 -33.90 22.31 25.68
C LYS A 149 -32.83 21.44 26.36
N ASP A 150 -33.09 21.01 27.59
CA ASP A 150 -32.21 20.13 28.37
C ASP A 150 -32.22 18.69 27.81
N ASN A 151 -31.69 18.50 26.60
CA ASN A 151 -31.28 17.19 26.10
C ASN A 151 -29.76 17.10 26.24
N GLY A 152 -29.29 16.23 27.12
CA GLY A 152 -27.86 16.05 27.36
C GLY A 152 -27.56 15.11 28.52
N TRP A 153 -26.27 14.88 28.74
CA TRP A 153 -25.73 13.91 29.68
C TRP A 153 -24.79 14.56 30.68
N LYS A 154 -24.84 14.05 31.90
CA LYS A 154 -23.85 14.28 32.95
C LYS A 154 -22.96 13.05 33.05
N ILE A 155 -21.66 13.26 32.90
CA ILE A 155 -20.64 12.22 32.97
C ILE A 155 -19.72 12.54 34.15
N ILE A 156 -19.54 11.60 35.06
CA ILE A 156 -18.55 11.67 36.14
C ILE A 156 -17.47 10.65 35.78
N PHE A 157 -16.24 11.13 35.61
CA PHE A 157 -15.10 10.32 35.22
C PHE A 157 -13.98 10.45 36.25
N LYS A 158 -13.62 9.33 36.88
CA LYS A 158 -12.57 9.24 37.90
C LYS A 158 -11.58 8.12 37.55
N PRO A 159 -10.42 8.43 36.96
CA PRO A 159 -9.36 7.45 36.77
C PRO A 159 -8.93 6.77 38.07
N PHE A 160 -8.58 5.50 38.00
CA PHE A 160 -7.82 4.85 39.07
C PHE A 160 -6.33 5.26 39.02
N PRO A 161 -5.62 5.15 40.16
CA PRO A 161 -4.17 5.21 40.19
C PRO A 161 -3.58 4.23 39.15
N GLY A 162 -2.71 4.72 38.27
CA GLY A 162 -2.03 3.95 37.22
C GLY A 162 -2.66 3.99 35.83
N MET A 163 -3.86 4.57 35.66
CA MET A 163 -4.54 4.62 34.33
C MET A 163 -3.67 5.29 33.25
N LEU A 164 -2.86 6.30 33.60
CA LEU A 164 -2.00 6.99 32.64
C LEU A 164 -0.78 6.15 32.20
N CYS A 165 -0.40 5.15 32.99
CA CYS A 165 0.73 4.25 32.69
C CYS A 165 0.42 3.28 31.55
N THR A 166 -0.86 3.07 31.22
CA THR A 166 -1.29 2.23 30.10
C THR A 166 -1.41 3.02 28.79
N GLY A 167 -0.98 4.29 28.77
CA GLY A 167 -0.94 5.14 27.57
C GLY A 167 -2.26 5.84 27.26
N ASN A 168 -3.24 5.78 28.18
CA ASN A 168 -4.53 6.45 28.04
C ASN A 168 -4.39 7.97 28.22
N ASP A 169 -4.96 8.73 27.29
CA ASP A 169 -4.93 10.19 27.30
C ASP A 169 -6.33 10.78 27.49
N VAL A 170 -6.58 11.31 28.69
CA VAL A 170 -7.84 11.94 29.08
C VAL A 170 -8.20 13.12 28.17
N VAL A 171 -7.22 13.85 27.65
CA VAL A 171 -7.46 14.99 26.76
C VAL A 171 -8.01 14.52 25.41
N ARG A 172 -7.61 13.33 24.94
CA ARG A 172 -8.18 12.74 23.71
C ARG A 172 -9.64 12.38 23.90
N MET A 173 -10.00 11.72 25.00
CA MET A 173 -11.39 11.38 25.31
C MET A 173 -12.28 12.63 25.33
N PHE A 174 -11.80 13.72 25.92
CA PHE A 174 -12.56 14.98 25.95
C PHE A 174 -12.68 15.63 24.58
N ARG A 175 -11.69 15.44 23.69
CA ARG A 175 -11.77 15.91 22.31
C ARG A 175 -12.82 15.13 21.50
N GLU A 176 -12.92 13.82 21.70
CA GLU A 176 -13.97 13.01 21.10
C GLU A 176 -15.36 13.43 21.62
N LEU A 177 -15.50 13.65 22.93
CA LEU A 177 -16.75 14.19 23.51
C LEU A 177 -17.12 15.57 22.94
N ALA A 178 -16.13 16.43 22.70
CA ALA A 178 -16.34 17.73 22.06
C ALA A 178 -16.80 17.62 20.60
N GLY A 179 -16.50 16.50 19.93
CA GLY A 179 -17.00 16.19 18.59
C GLY A 179 -18.47 15.78 18.58
N LEU A 180 -19.01 15.26 19.69
CA LEU A 180 -20.40 14.83 19.80
C LEU A 180 -21.39 15.97 20.11
N GLY A 181 -20.95 17.05 20.76
CA GLY A 181 -21.82 18.18 21.09
C GLY A 181 -21.18 19.26 21.96
N ASP A 182 -22.01 20.21 22.40
CA ASP A 182 -21.56 21.30 23.28
C ASP A 182 -21.22 20.72 24.67
N PHE A 183 -19.94 20.74 25.02
CA PHE A 183 -19.45 20.16 26.26
C PHE A 183 -18.93 21.22 27.22
N SER A 184 -19.07 20.96 28.52
CA SER A 184 -18.43 21.73 29.58
C SER A 184 -17.82 20.77 30.61
N VAL A 185 -16.66 21.13 31.14
CA VAL A 185 -15.91 20.28 32.06
C VAL A 185 -15.55 21.06 33.33
N VAL A 186 -15.73 20.41 34.47
CA VAL A 186 -15.28 20.90 35.78
C VAL A 186 -14.35 19.86 36.37
N VAL A 187 -13.15 20.29 36.76
CA VAL A 187 -12.19 19.42 37.45
C VAL A 187 -12.49 19.39 38.94
N ASP A 188 -12.47 18.19 39.50
CA ASP A 188 -12.46 17.91 40.93
C ASP A 188 -11.05 17.45 41.33
N ALA A 189 -10.45 18.20 42.26
CA ALA A 189 -9.09 17.99 42.75
C ALA A 189 -9.06 17.60 44.24
N GLU A 190 -10.17 17.14 44.81
CA GLU A 190 -10.26 16.76 46.23
C GLU A 190 -9.27 15.66 46.63
N ASN A 191 -8.95 14.74 45.71
CA ASN A 191 -8.02 13.64 45.94
C ASN A 191 -6.54 13.99 45.68
N LEU A 192 -6.22 15.26 45.39
CA LEU A 192 -4.85 15.69 45.12
C LEU A 192 -4.04 15.72 46.43
N PRO A 193 -3.01 14.87 46.61
CA PRO A 193 -2.19 14.91 47.82
C PRO A 193 -1.31 16.16 47.87
N PRO A 194 -0.78 16.53 49.06
CA PRO A 194 0.25 17.55 49.16
C PRO A 194 1.44 17.22 48.25
N LEU A 195 2.07 18.24 47.66
CA LEU A 195 3.16 18.08 46.68
C LEU A 195 4.32 17.19 47.14
N VAL A 196 4.53 17.07 48.46
CA VAL A 196 5.58 16.23 49.07
C VAL A 196 5.26 14.75 48.99
N ASP A 197 3.98 14.39 49.00
CA ASP A 197 3.47 13.02 49.00
C ASP A 197 2.84 12.63 47.64
N MET A 198 2.98 13.49 46.63
CA MET A 198 2.40 13.31 45.30
C MET A 198 3.36 12.52 44.40
N ASP A 199 2.86 11.43 43.82
CA ASP A 199 3.57 10.70 42.78
C ASP A 199 3.22 11.29 41.40
N PRO A 200 4.19 11.82 40.63
CA PRO A 200 3.91 12.41 39.32
C PRO A 200 3.45 11.39 38.26
N GLU A 201 3.56 10.09 38.50
CA GLU A 201 3.14 9.03 37.57
C GLU A 201 1.69 8.58 37.79
N GLU A 202 1.03 9.07 38.86
CA GLU A 202 -0.31 8.64 39.28
C GLU A 202 -1.41 9.66 38.92
N ALA A 203 -2.64 9.15 38.70
CA ALA A 203 -3.81 9.98 38.40
C ALA A 203 -4.61 10.30 39.67
N TYR A 204 -4.75 11.59 40.00
CA TYR A 204 -5.49 12.06 41.20
C TYR A 204 -6.70 12.95 40.89
N LEU A 205 -6.80 13.45 39.65
CA LEU A 205 -7.86 14.36 39.24
C LEU A 205 -9.09 13.58 38.79
N SER A 206 -10.25 14.15 39.05
CA SER A 206 -11.54 13.66 38.58
C SER A 206 -12.24 14.76 37.79
N TRP A 207 -13.19 14.39 36.92
CA TRP A 207 -13.89 15.36 36.09
C TRP A 207 -15.39 15.14 36.10
N HIS A 208 -16.12 16.24 36.21
CA HIS A 208 -17.55 16.30 35.99
C HIS A 208 -17.79 16.99 34.66
N ILE A 209 -18.35 16.26 33.71
CA ILE A 209 -18.57 16.69 32.34
C ILE A 209 -20.08 16.81 32.12
N THR A 210 -20.50 17.92 31.54
CA THR A 210 -21.88 18.12 31.08
C THR A 210 -21.85 18.28 29.57
N LEU A 211 -22.54 17.38 28.87
CA LEU A 211 -22.58 17.30 27.42
C LEU A 211 -24.02 17.57 26.96
N ASN A 212 -24.22 18.63 26.18
CA ASN A 212 -25.53 19.03 25.67
C ASN A 212 -25.66 18.61 24.20
N GLY A 213 -26.77 17.98 23.86
CA GLY A 213 -27.04 17.46 22.53
C GLY A 213 -27.99 16.26 22.53
N GLU A 214 -28.57 15.97 21.37
CA GLU A 214 -29.30 14.72 21.13
C GLU A 214 -28.28 13.61 20.83
N ILE A 215 -27.68 13.05 21.89
CA ILE A 215 -26.61 12.07 21.82
C ILE A 215 -27.09 10.77 22.46
N GLU A 216 -26.85 9.63 21.82
CA GLU A 216 -27.16 8.33 22.40
C GLU A 216 -26.12 7.93 23.45
N LYS A 217 -26.55 7.27 24.53
CA LYS A 217 -25.65 6.82 25.60
C LYS A 217 -24.52 5.92 25.08
N SER A 218 -24.81 5.07 24.10
CA SER A 218 -23.87 4.16 23.44
C SER A 218 -22.66 4.90 22.86
N GLN A 219 -22.89 6.04 22.19
CA GLN A 219 -21.84 6.87 21.60
C GLN A 219 -20.90 7.45 22.66
N ILE A 220 -21.43 7.73 23.86
CA ILE A 220 -20.62 8.20 24.98
C ILE A 220 -19.85 7.03 25.60
N SER A 221 -20.49 5.88 25.80
CA SER A 221 -19.86 4.68 26.36
C SER A 221 -18.71 4.18 25.51
N GLU A 222 -18.83 4.18 24.18
CA GLU A 222 -17.77 3.77 23.24
C GLU A 222 -16.46 4.55 23.43
N ILE A 223 -16.55 5.85 23.74
CA ILE A 223 -15.37 6.70 23.99
C ILE A 223 -14.58 6.22 25.22
N PHE A 224 -15.26 5.65 26.20
CA PHE A 224 -14.66 5.19 27.46
C PHE A 224 -14.48 3.67 27.56
N GLU A 225 -14.92 2.89 26.57
CA GLU A 225 -14.88 1.42 26.57
C GLU A 225 -13.49 0.86 26.92
N TRP A 226 -12.45 1.50 26.39
CA TRP A 226 -11.05 1.11 26.57
C TRP A 226 -10.49 1.35 27.98
N VAL A 227 -11.23 2.07 28.82
CA VAL A 227 -10.80 2.47 30.17
C VAL A 227 -11.83 2.13 31.24
N GLU A 228 -12.88 1.39 30.91
CA GLU A 228 -13.93 0.99 31.86
C GLU A 228 -13.38 0.21 33.06
N ASP A 229 -12.32 -0.59 32.86
CA ASP A 229 -11.67 -1.36 33.93
C ASP A 229 -10.69 -0.51 34.78
N ASP A 230 -10.27 0.65 34.28
CA ASP A 230 -9.24 1.52 34.87
C ASP A 230 -9.82 2.84 35.42
N CYS A 231 -11.15 2.99 35.50
CA CYS A 231 -11.81 4.17 36.04
C CYS A 231 -13.17 3.88 36.70
N GLU A 232 -13.65 4.83 37.52
CA GLU A 232 -15.06 4.95 37.86
C GLU A 232 -15.74 5.89 36.86
N LEU A 233 -16.70 5.37 36.11
CA LEU A 233 -17.48 6.10 35.13
C LEU A 233 -18.97 6.05 35.47
N ASP A 234 -19.61 7.21 35.61
CA ASP A 234 -21.06 7.33 35.76
C ASP A 234 -21.64 8.26 34.69
N ILE A 235 -22.61 7.75 33.91
CA ILE A 235 -23.26 8.47 32.80
C ILE A 235 -24.77 8.51 33.07
N SER A 236 -25.28 9.70 33.40
CA SER A 236 -26.67 9.97 33.76
C SER A 236 -27.29 11.09 32.92
N PRO A 237 -28.59 11.04 32.58
CA PRO A 237 -29.24 12.10 31.81
C PRO A 237 -29.43 13.38 32.66
N LEU A 238 -29.35 14.55 32.03
CA LEU A 238 -29.54 15.85 32.72
C LEU A 238 -30.97 16.08 33.24
N ALA A 239 -31.97 15.34 32.73
CA ALA A 239 -33.39 15.57 32.98
C ALA A 239 -34.02 14.77 34.14
N GLU A 240 -33.28 13.97 34.92
CA GLU A 240 -33.88 13.26 36.07
C GLU A 240 -33.47 13.84 37.42
N GLY A 241 -34.30 14.78 37.89
CA GLY A 241 -34.39 15.14 39.29
C GLY A 241 -35.38 14.25 40.05
N ASN A 242 -34.84 13.42 40.95
CA ASN A 242 -35.42 13.06 42.25
C ASN A 242 -36.54 11.99 42.30
N THR A 243 -36.18 10.78 42.76
CA THR A 243 -37.06 10.03 43.67
C THR A 243 -36.26 9.34 44.77
N LYS A 244 -36.37 9.89 45.99
CA LYS A 244 -36.14 9.14 47.23
C LYS A 244 -37.14 7.99 47.31
N THR A 245 -36.65 6.80 47.64
CA THR A 245 -37.42 5.87 48.48
C THR A 245 -36.50 5.18 49.48
N VAL A 246 -36.71 5.55 50.73
CA VAL A 246 -36.31 4.83 51.92
C VAL A 246 -37.17 3.57 52.03
N THR A 247 -36.56 2.40 52.16
CA THR A 247 -37.13 1.29 52.95
C THR A 247 -36.00 0.53 53.64
N VAL A 248 -36.14 0.47 54.96
CA VAL A 248 -35.30 -0.23 55.93
C VAL A 248 -35.87 -1.64 56.19
N ASP A 249 -34.96 -2.57 56.48
CA ASP A 249 -35.11 -3.90 57.10
C ASP A 249 -35.87 -5.03 56.36
N THR A 250 -35.20 -6.17 56.17
CA THR A 250 -35.29 -7.32 57.10
C THR A 250 -34.38 -8.51 56.72
N HIS A 251 -33.96 -9.21 57.77
CA HIS A 251 -33.18 -10.45 57.87
C HIS A 251 -33.46 -11.60 56.87
N GLU A 252 -32.41 -12.36 56.54
CA GLU A 252 -32.21 -13.82 56.82
C GLU A 252 -31.05 -14.37 55.95
N THR A 253 -29.87 -14.64 56.52
CA THR A 253 -29.35 -15.96 56.95
C THR A 253 -29.09 -17.01 55.86
N ASP A 254 -27.81 -17.40 55.82
CA ASP A 254 -27.30 -18.77 55.71
C ASP A 254 -27.07 -19.37 54.31
N LYS A 255 -25.80 -19.52 53.91
CA LYS A 255 -25.12 -20.83 53.94
C LYS A 255 -23.65 -20.81 53.52
N THR A 256 -22.86 -21.30 54.46
CA THR A 256 -21.56 -21.99 54.41
C THR A 256 -21.34 -22.95 53.24
N THR A 257 -20.11 -22.95 52.68
CA THR A 257 -19.17 -24.10 52.52
C THR A 257 -17.93 -23.59 51.75
N ASN A 258 -16.73 -23.43 52.29
CA ASN A 258 -15.75 -24.34 52.89
C ASN A 258 -15.12 -25.37 51.90
N LYS A 259 -13.86 -25.11 51.49
CA LYS A 259 -12.72 -26.06 51.36
C LYS A 259 -11.47 -25.31 50.84
N THR A 260 -10.52 -24.94 51.70
CA THR A 260 -9.27 -25.67 52.07
C THR A 260 -8.32 -25.86 50.87
N THR A 261 -7.31 -25.01 50.68
CA THR A 261 -5.91 -25.05 51.20
C THR A 261 -5.11 -26.29 50.76
N GLU A 262 -4.02 -26.07 50.03
CA GLU A 262 -2.77 -26.81 50.26
C GLU A 262 -1.54 -25.96 49.87
N GLU A 263 -0.62 -25.88 50.82
CA GLU A 263 0.65 -25.16 50.82
C GLU A 263 1.72 -25.89 50.01
N SER A 264 2.72 -25.17 49.47
CA SER A 264 4.14 -25.44 49.83
C SER A 264 5.12 -24.49 49.10
N LYS A 265 5.90 -23.79 49.92
CA LYS A 265 7.25 -23.22 49.74
C LYS A 265 8.07 -23.76 50.94
N PRO A 266 9.41 -23.59 51.10
CA PRO A 266 10.39 -22.79 50.32
C PRO A 266 11.81 -23.43 50.17
N ALA A 267 12.74 -22.63 49.59
CA ALA A 267 14.17 -22.46 49.97
C ALA A 267 15.19 -23.54 49.49
N ASP A 268 16.44 -23.24 49.09
CA ASP A 268 17.27 -22.03 48.99
C ASP A 268 18.64 -22.40 48.31
N LEU A 269 19.51 -21.40 48.08
CA LEU A 269 21.00 -21.43 47.85
C LEU A 269 21.52 -21.61 46.40
N GLN A 270 22.55 -20.91 45.89
CA GLN A 270 23.30 -19.68 46.21
C GLN A 270 24.40 -19.44 45.13
N ALA A 271 24.97 -18.22 45.12
CA ALA A 271 26.28 -17.77 44.55
C ALA A 271 26.39 -17.43 43.05
N ALA A 272 27.16 -16.43 42.56
CA ALA A 272 27.85 -15.21 43.06
C ALA A 272 28.48 -14.50 41.82
N SER A 273 28.16 -13.23 41.51
CA SER A 273 29.02 -11.98 41.54
C SER A 273 30.31 -11.94 40.68
N PRO A 274 30.92 -10.76 40.36
CA PRO A 274 30.42 -9.40 40.04
C PRO A 274 31.19 -8.72 38.86
N ALA A 275 30.81 -7.49 38.46
CA ALA A 275 31.72 -6.33 38.28
C ALA A 275 31.00 -5.11 37.65
N SER A 276 30.91 -4.04 38.42
CA SER A 276 30.68 -2.67 37.98
C SER A 276 31.99 -1.92 38.18
N GLU A 277 32.43 -1.12 37.22
CA GLU A 277 33.23 0.06 37.53
C GLU A 277 33.03 1.16 36.48
N ARG A 278 32.73 2.35 37.00
CA ARG A 278 32.42 3.60 36.33
C ARG A 278 33.72 4.28 35.85
N ARG A 279 33.63 5.07 34.78
CA ARG A 279 34.23 6.43 34.77
C ARG A 279 33.58 7.33 33.73
N ALA A 280 33.00 8.41 34.22
CA ALA A 280 32.65 9.63 33.50
C ALA A 280 33.83 10.61 33.59
N GLU A 281 34.05 11.42 32.54
CA GLU A 281 34.38 12.85 32.51
C GLU A 281 34.72 13.20 31.03
N GLU A 282 33.85 13.83 30.26
CA GLU A 282 33.60 15.28 30.10
C GLU A 282 34.72 16.12 29.44
N ASP A 283 34.30 16.75 28.33
CA ASP A 283 34.56 18.13 27.91
C ASP A 283 35.76 18.45 26.99
N ARG A 284 35.44 18.81 25.73
CA ARG A 284 35.71 20.17 25.21
C ARG A 284 35.07 20.45 23.85
N ARG A 285 34.14 21.41 23.90
CA ARG A 285 33.53 22.25 22.86
C ARG A 285 34.43 22.64 21.67
N GLN A 286 33.83 22.74 20.49
CA GLN A 286 33.79 24.02 19.76
C GLN A 286 32.60 24.07 18.77
N GLU A 287 31.74 25.05 19.01
CA GLU A 287 30.67 25.52 18.14
C GLU A 287 31.04 26.94 17.66
N ASN A 288 30.64 27.25 16.41
CA ASN A 288 30.52 28.55 15.71
C ASN A 288 31.23 28.49 14.35
N ASP A 289 30.66 28.95 13.22
CA ASP A 289 29.39 29.62 12.93
C ASP A 289 29.30 29.77 11.38
N ARG A 290 28.08 30.02 10.90
CA ARG A 290 27.70 30.71 9.64
C ARG A 290 27.10 29.92 8.48
N ARG A 291 25.76 30.03 8.47
CA ARG A 291 24.83 29.96 7.34
C ARG A 291 25.26 30.83 6.14
N GLN A 292 25.07 30.30 4.93
CA GLN A 292 24.32 30.98 3.86
C GLN A 292 23.71 29.95 2.88
N PRO A 293 22.57 30.27 2.24
CA PRO A 293 21.71 29.29 1.56
C PRO A 293 22.00 29.23 0.06
N ALA A 294 22.03 28.02 -0.53
CA ALA A 294 21.79 27.86 -1.96
C ALA A 294 21.48 26.41 -2.35
N ARG A 295 20.40 26.31 -3.13
CA ARG A 295 20.02 25.28 -4.10
C ARG A 295 19.52 23.93 -3.56
N LYS A 296 18.20 23.77 -3.68
CA LYS A 296 17.51 22.52 -3.98
C LYS A 296 18.28 21.76 -5.06
N THR A 297 19.06 20.78 -4.65
CA THR A 297 19.37 19.62 -5.47
C THR A 297 18.30 18.59 -5.12
N SER A 298 17.52 18.19 -6.12
CA SER A 298 16.70 16.97 -6.08
C SER A 298 17.57 15.83 -5.54
N SER A 299 17.27 15.38 -4.32
CA SER A 299 17.79 14.14 -3.79
C SER A 299 17.41 13.03 -4.79
N PRO A 300 18.35 12.16 -5.20
CA PRO A 300 17.96 10.96 -5.92
C PRO A 300 17.05 10.17 -4.98
N GLU A 301 15.85 9.84 -5.44
CA GLU A 301 14.95 8.94 -4.71
C GLU A 301 15.76 7.75 -4.21
N SER A 302 15.86 7.60 -2.89
CA SER A 302 16.40 6.39 -2.30
C SER A 302 15.38 5.29 -2.53
N SER A 303 15.38 4.70 -3.73
CA SER A 303 14.55 3.55 -4.02
C SER A 303 15.06 2.40 -3.15
N SER A 304 14.31 2.07 -2.12
CA SER A 304 14.47 0.82 -1.37
C SER A 304 14.32 -0.36 -2.35
N ILE A 305 15.15 -1.39 -2.19
CA ILE A 305 14.98 -2.66 -2.88
C ILE A 305 14.77 -3.69 -1.78
N ARG A 306 13.60 -4.32 -1.76
CA ARG A 306 13.32 -5.42 -0.83
C ARG A 306 14.04 -6.65 -1.35
N VAL A 307 15.05 -7.10 -0.61
CA VAL A 307 15.90 -8.24 -0.98
C VAL A 307 15.55 -9.42 -0.09
N GLY A 308 15.35 -10.59 -0.68
CA GLY A 308 15.18 -11.82 0.11
C GLY A 308 16.41 -12.10 0.97
N ILE A 309 16.19 -12.52 2.22
CA ILE A 309 17.25 -12.80 3.20
C ILE A 309 18.24 -13.83 2.66
N ASP A 310 17.74 -14.87 1.97
CA ASP A 310 18.58 -15.92 1.37
C ASP A 310 19.63 -15.37 0.39
N LYS A 311 19.27 -14.35 -0.41
CA LYS A 311 20.19 -13.71 -1.37
C LYS A 311 21.30 -12.93 -0.66
N ILE A 312 21.02 -12.41 0.54
CA ILE A 312 21.99 -11.70 1.37
C ILE A 312 22.95 -12.69 2.03
N ASP A 313 22.44 -13.81 2.54
CA ASP A 313 23.26 -14.86 3.15
C ASP A 313 24.24 -15.48 2.14
N ASP A 314 23.80 -15.72 0.90
CA ASP A 314 24.68 -16.17 -0.19
C ASP A 314 25.82 -15.19 -0.48
N LEU A 315 25.56 -13.88 -0.43
CA LEU A 315 26.62 -12.88 -0.56
C LEU A 315 27.60 -12.92 0.61
N ILE A 316 27.11 -13.05 1.84
CA ILE A 316 27.96 -13.12 3.04
C ILE A 316 28.90 -14.31 2.95
N ASN A 317 28.38 -15.47 2.51
CA ASN A 317 29.18 -16.68 2.31
C ASN A 317 30.28 -16.45 1.26
N MET A 318 29.96 -15.87 0.11
CA MET A 318 30.95 -15.60 -0.94
C MET A 318 31.99 -14.54 -0.57
N VAL A 319 31.60 -13.51 0.18
CA VAL A 319 32.57 -12.55 0.74
C VAL A 319 33.53 -13.27 1.69
N GLY A 320 33.03 -14.22 2.48
CA GLY A 320 33.83 -15.10 3.32
C GLY A 320 34.84 -15.93 2.50
N GLU A 321 34.39 -16.60 1.45
CA GLU A 321 35.25 -17.37 0.54
C GLU A 321 36.31 -16.50 -0.14
N LEU A 322 35.93 -15.30 -0.60
CA LEU A 322 36.86 -14.35 -1.23
C LEU A 322 37.95 -13.88 -0.26
N VAL A 323 37.60 -13.60 1.01
CA VAL A 323 38.58 -13.23 2.06
C VAL A 323 39.53 -14.39 2.36
N ILE A 324 39.04 -15.62 2.36
CA ILE A 324 39.87 -16.83 2.54
C ILE A 324 40.85 -16.97 1.36
N THR A 325 40.38 -16.87 0.11
CA THR A 325 41.22 -16.96 -1.09
C THR A 325 42.26 -15.83 -1.13
N GLN A 326 41.87 -14.59 -0.79
CA GLN A 326 42.80 -13.46 -0.70
C GLN A 326 43.88 -13.69 0.36
N SER A 327 43.50 -14.22 1.53
CA SER A 327 44.44 -14.53 2.61
C SER A 327 45.43 -15.63 2.21
N MET A 328 44.95 -16.68 1.53
CA MET A 328 45.77 -17.76 0.99
C MET A 328 46.77 -17.23 -0.04
N LEU A 329 46.31 -16.40 -0.98
CA LEU A 329 47.19 -15.75 -1.98
C LEU A 329 48.22 -14.82 -1.34
N SER A 330 47.85 -14.06 -0.31
CA SER A 330 48.77 -13.19 0.42
C SER A 330 49.87 -14.00 1.13
N GLN A 331 49.52 -15.13 1.76
CA GLN A 331 50.49 -16.04 2.39
C GLN A 331 51.43 -16.70 1.36
N LEU A 332 50.94 -17.05 0.17
CA LEU A 332 51.80 -17.53 -0.91
C LEU A 332 52.80 -16.47 -1.38
N GLY A 333 52.45 -15.18 -1.26
CA GLY A 333 53.28 -14.05 -1.65
C GLY A 333 54.43 -13.72 -0.70
N GLU A 334 54.31 -14.02 0.61
CA GLU A 334 55.31 -13.64 1.63
C GLU A 334 56.65 -14.38 1.49
N ASP A 335 56.67 -15.60 0.91
CA ASP A 335 57.88 -16.41 0.67
C ASP A 335 57.81 -17.11 -0.70
N PHE A 336 57.66 -16.34 -1.80
CA PHE A 336 57.43 -16.92 -3.13
C PHE A 336 58.65 -17.64 -3.72
N ASP A 337 58.44 -18.85 -4.25
CA ASP A 337 59.43 -19.62 -5.01
C ASP A 337 58.80 -20.31 -6.23
N MET A 338 59.63 -20.81 -7.14
CA MET A 338 59.17 -21.42 -8.41
C MET A 338 58.37 -22.72 -8.19
N SER A 339 58.46 -23.38 -7.03
CA SER A 339 57.67 -24.57 -6.70
C SER A 339 56.23 -24.23 -6.29
N LYS A 340 55.95 -22.97 -5.96
CA LYS A 340 54.62 -22.47 -5.58
C LYS A 340 53.80 -21.88 -6.74
N VAL A 341 54.37 -21.84 -7.95
CA VAL A 341 53.70 -21.27 -9.15
C VAL A 341 52.39 -21.98 -9.48
N GLU A 342 52.34 -23.31 -9.38
CA GLU A 342 51.14 -24.09 -9.64
C GLU A 342 50.02 -23.73 -8.65
N ARG A 343 50.34 -23.68 -7.34
CA ARG A 343 49.40 -23.25 -6.29
C ARG A 343 48.95 -21.79 -6.43
N LEU A 344 49.82 -20.92 -6.94
CA LEU A 344 49.44 -19.53 -7.23
C LEU A 344 48.42 -19.47 -8.38
N ASN A 345 48.62 -20.24 -9.45
CA ASN A 345 47.67 -20.32 -10.56
C ASN A 345 46.32 -20.90 -10.12
N ASP A 346 46.34 -21.91 -9.25
CA ASP A 346 45.12 -22.48 -8.66
C ASP A 346 44.37 -21.42 -7.85
N GLY A 347 45.07 -20.69 -6.97
CA GLY A 347 44.45 -19.63 -6.16
C GLY A 347 43.96 -18.43 -6.98
N LEU A 348 44.64 -18.08 -8.07
CA LEU A 348 44.17 -17.05 -9.00
C LEU A 348 42.91 -17.51 -9.77
N SER A 349 42.85 -18.79 -10.16
CA SER A 349 41.67 -19.37 -10.81
C SER A 349 40.47 -19.43 -9.86
N GLU A 350 40.72 -19.76 -8.59
CA GLU A 350 39.72 -19.74 -7.53
C GLU A 350 39.22 -18.31 -7.25
N LEU A 351 40.13 -17.33 -7.23
CA LEU A 351 39.76 -15.91 -7.11
C LEU A 351 38.91 -15.45 -8.30
N GLU A 352 39.27 -15.82 -9.53
CA GLU A 352 38.49 -15.49 -10.73
C GLU A 352 37.08 -16.09 -10.65
N ARG A 353 36.97 -17.36 -10.24
CA ARG A 353 35.68 -18.02 -10.03
C ARG A 353 34.84 -17.32 -8.95
N ASN A 354 35.41 -17.08 -7.77
CA ASN A 354 34.70 -16.43 -6.66
C ASN A 354 34.26 -15.00 -7.02
N THR A 355 35.07 -14.28 -7.80
CA THR A 355 34.73 -12.93 -8.28
C THR A 355 33.57 -12.97 -9.28
N ARG A 356 33.53 -13.98 -10.16
CA ARG A 356 32.42 -14.17 -11.09
C ARG A 356 31.13 -14.55 -10.37
N GLU A 357 31.20 -15.47 -9.42
CA GLU A 357 30.04 -15.87 -8.61
C GLU A 357 29.51 -14.67 -7.80
N LEU A 358 30.41 -13.85 -7.22
CA LEU A 358 30.05 -12.59 -6.56
C LEU A 358 29.29 -11.64 -7.48
N GLN A 359 29.78 -11.44 -8.71
CA GLN A 359 29.12 -10.61 -9.70
C GLN A 359 27.71 -11.14 -10.03
N GLU A 360 27.55 -12.45 -10.19
CA GLU A 360 26.26 -13.09 -10.48
C GLU A 360 25.27 -12.95 -9.30
N SER A 361 25.71 -13.09 -8.05
CA SER A 361 24.83 -12.91 -6.89
C SER A 361 24.46 -11.45 -6.64
N VAL A 362 25.36 -10.49 -6.88
CA VAL A 362 25.01 -9.07 -6.84
C VAL A 362 23.93 -8.75 -7.89
N MET A 363 24.01 -9.33 -9.08
CA MET A 363 22.97 -9.19 -10.10
C MET A 363 21.63 -9.79 -9.62
N ARG A 364 21.64 -10.98 -8.99
CA ARG A 364 20.44 -11.65 -8.46
C ARG A 364 19.68 -10.84 -7.40
N ILE A 365 20.38 -10.03 -6.61
CA ILE A 365 19.76 -9.14 -5.62
C ILE A 365 18.89 -8.06 -6.26
N ARG A 366 19.24 -7.65 -7.46
CA ARG A 366 18.53 -6.61 -8.21
C ARG A 366 17.37 -7.16 -9.04
N MET A 367 17.23 -8.47 -9.11
CA MET A 367 16.18 -9.13 -9.87
C MET A 367 14.85 -9.05 -9.12
N LEU A 368 13.81 -8.68 -9.86
CA LEU A 368 12.43 -8.65 -9.42
C LEU A 368 11.59 -9.56 -10.33
N PRO A 369 10.53 -10.21 -9.82
CA PRO A 369 9.64 -11.00 -10.66
C PRO A 369 8.92 -10.11 -11.69
N ILE A 370 8.71 -10.63 -12.90
CA ILE A 370 8.04 -9.90 -13.99
C ILE A 370 6.57 -9.61 -13.72
N SER A 371 5.96 -10.30 -12.75
CA SER A 371 4.61 -10.00 -12.23
C SER A 371 4.39 -8.50 -12.00
N PHE A 372 5.37 -7.78 -11.43
CA PHE A 372 5.27 -6.33 -11.23
C PHE A 372 5.04 -5.53 -12.51
N ALA A 373 5.59 -5.95 -13.65
CA ALA A 373 5.29 -5.33 -14.93
C ALA A 373 3.95 -5.79 -15.51
N PHE A 374 3.49 -6.99 -15.15
CA PHE A 374 2.28 -7.64 -15.65
C PHE A 374 1.00 -7.20 -14.94
N ASN A 375 1.07 -6.82 -13.65
CA ASN A 375 -0.08 -6.47 -12.80
C ASN A 375 -1.03 -5.41 -13.40
N ARG A 376 -0.52 -4.52 -14.26
CA ARG A 376 -1.32 -3.49 -14.94
C ARG A 376 -2.10 -3.97 -16.17
N PHE A 377 -1.76 -5.13 -16.73
CA PHE A 377 -2.37 -5.61 -17.97
C PHE A 377 -3.82 -6.05 -17.82
N PRO A 378 -4.23 -6.81 -16.78
CA PRO A 378 -5.63 -7.24 -16.65
C PRO A 378 -6.61 -6.06 -16.71
N ARG A 379 -6.27 -4.96 -16.02
CA ARG A 379 -7.07 -3.73 -16.07
C ARG A 379 -7.08 -3.06 -17.42
N MET A 380 -5.90 -2.87 -18.00
CA MET A 380 -5.80 -2.25 -19.32
C MET A 380 -6.57 -3.05 -20.38
N VAL A 381 -6.54 -4.38 -20.31
CA VAL A 381 -7.31 -5.25 -21.20
C VAL A 381 -8.81 -5.09 -20.95
N HIS A 382 -9.26 -5.06 -19.70
CA HIS A 382 -10.66 -4.83 -19.33
C HIS A 382 -11.18 -3.49 -19.88
N ASP A 383 -10.45 -2.39 -19.63
CA ASP A 383 -10.84 -1.05 -20.08
C ASP A 383 -10.89 -0.94 -21.61
N LEU A 384 -9.90 -1.50 -22.31
CA LEU A 384 -9.86 -1.52 -23.78
C LEU A 384 -10.94 -2.44 -24.37
N SER A 385 -11.20 -3.58 -23.74
CA SER A 385 -12.26 -4.52 -24.12
C SER A 385 -13.63 -3.82 -24.09
N ALA A 386 -13.90 -3.07 -23.01
CA ALA A 386 -15.13 -2.29 -22.88
C ALA A 386 -15.20 -1.13 -23.91
N LYS A 387 -14.11 -0.40 -24.10
CA LYS A 387 -14.05 0.77 -25.01
C LYS A 387 -14.23 0.39 -26.48
N LEU A 388 -13.72 -0.77 -26.89
CA LEU A 388 -13.74 -1.22 -28.29
C LEU A 388 -14.87 -2.20 -28.59
N ASP A 389 -15.71 -2.52 -27.60
CA ASP A 389 -16.78 -3.52 -27.69
C ASP A 389 -16.27 -4.89 -28.20
N LYS A 390 -15.16 -5.33 -27.62
CA LYS A 390 -14.55 -6.65 -27.88
C LYS A 390 -14.69 -7.52 -26.64
N LYS A 391 -14.67 -8.84 -26.80
CA LYS A 391 -14.60 -9.80 -25.69
C LYS A 391 -13.21 -10.41 -25.68
N ILE A 392 -12.44 -10.15 -24.63
CA ILE A 392 -11.03 -10.53 -24.57
C ILE A 392 -10.75 -11.23 -23.24
N GLU A 393 -10.02 -12.34 -23.31
CA GLU A 393 -9.48 -13.05 -22.16
C GLU A 393 -7.95 -12.91 -22.18
N LEU A 394 -7.39 -12.43 -21.07
CA LEU A 394 -5.95 -12.33 -20.86
C LEU A 394 -5.48 -13.53 -20.06
N THR A 395 -4.48 -14.26 -20.57
CA THR A 395 -3.79 -15.28 -19.78
C THR A 395 -2.33 -14.91 -19.60
N MET A 396 -1.82 -15.10 -18.38
CA MET A 396 -0.44 -14.80 -18.02
C MET A 396 0.22 -16.07 -17.50
N SER A 397 1.47 -16.30 -17.91
CA SER A 397 2.26 -17.43 -17.47
C SER A 397 3.72 -17.04 -17.24
N GLY A 398 4.33 -17.65 -16.22
CA GLY A 398 5.73 -17.40 -15.89
C GLY A 398 6.00 -16.07 -15.20
N GLU A 399 5.00 -15.54 -14.48
CA GLU A 399 5.05 -14.27 -13.73
C GLU A 399 6.17 -14.20 -12.68
N GLN A 400 6.61 -15.35 -12.17
CA GLN A 400 7.75 -15.48 -11.26
C GLN A 400 9.12 -15.32 -11.92
N THR A 401 9.18 -15.18 -13.25
CA THR A 401 10.45 -15.02 -13.98
C THR A 401 11.15 -13.74 -13.53
N GLU A 402 12.39 -13.88 -13.09
CA GLU A 402 13.19 -12.81 -12.48
C GLU A 402 13.89 -11.95 -13.54
N LEU A 403 13.77 -10.63 -13.45
CA LEU A 403 14.35 -9.65 -14.38
C LEU A 403 14.91 -8.44 -13.60
N ASP A 404 16.00 -7.85 -14.11
CA ASP A 404 16.66 -6.70 -13.46
C ASP A 404 15.71 -5.50 -13.34
N LYS A 405 15.66 -4.85 -12.17
CA LYS A 405 14.80 -3.68 -11.91
C LYS A 405 14.87 -2.60 -13.00
N THR A 406 16.06 -2.26 -13.50
CA THR A 406 16.21 -1.21 -14.52
C THR A 406 15.69 -1.65 -15.89
N VAL A 407 15.74 -2.95 -16.17
CA VAL A 407 15.11 -3.52 -17.36
C VAL A 407 13.59 -3.55 -17.17
N MET A 408 13.11 -3.88 -15.97
CA MET A 408 11.68 -3.93 -15.62
C MET A 408 10.97 -2.59 -15.82
N GLU A 409 11.57 -1.51 -15.31
CA GLU A 409 11.02 -0.16 -15.42
C GLU A 409 10.93 0.29 -16.90
N LYS A 410 11.89 -0.12 -17.72
CA LYS A 410 11.98 0.27 -19.13
C LYS A 410 11.19 -0.62 -20.08
N ILE A 411 10.93 -1.88 -19.73
CA ILE A 411 10.20 -2.83 -20.57
C ILE A 411 8.68 -2.65 -20.46
N GLY A 412 8.19 -2.02 -19.39
CA GLY A 412 6.76 -1.78 -19.16
C GLY A 412 6.05 -1.08 -20.31
N ASP A 413 6.54 0.09 -20.73
CA ASP A 413 5.96 0.88 -21.82
C ASP A 413 5.91 0.12 -23.16
N PRO A 414 7.00 -0.53 -23.62
CA PRO A 414 6.97 -1.44 -24.76
C PRO A 414 5.90 -2.53 -24.70
N LEU A 415 5.77 -3.22 -23.57
CA LEU A 415 4.81 -4.32 -23.41
C LEU A 415 3.37 -3.80 -23.43
N VAL A 416 3.08 -2.70 -22.74
CA VAL A 416 1.79 -1.99 -22.80
C VAL A 416 1.39 -1.71 -24.25
N HIS A 417 2.34 -1.23 -25.04
CA HIS A 417 2.09 -0.93 -26.44
C HIS A 417 1.77 -2.19 -27.25
N LEU A 418 2.53 -3.27 -27.07
CA LEU A 418 2.32 -4.52 -27.79
C LEU A 418 0.96 -5.16 -27.45
N VAL A 419 0.62 -5.24 -26.17
CA VAL A 419 -0.69 -5.76 -25.72
C VAL A 419 -1.83 -4.90 -26.26
N ARG A 420 -1.69 -3.56 -26.23
CA ARG A 420 -2.67 -2.66 -26.83
C ARG A 420 -2.83 -2.92 -28.32
N ASN A 421 -1.75 -3.11 -29.07
CA ASN A 421 -1.84 -3.42 -30.51
C ASN A 421 -2.55 -4.74 -30.79
N SER A 422 -2.27 -5.78 -30.00
CA SER A 422 -3.01 -7.04 -30.06
C SER A 422 -4.51 -6.81 -29.84
N ILE A 423 -4.90 -5.93 -28.93
CA ILE A 423 -6.31 -5.64 -28.63
C ILE A 423 -6.97 -4.74 -29.68
N ASP A 424 -6.33 -3.64 -30.07
CA ASP A 424 -6.86 -2.64 -31.01
C ASP A 424 -6.95 -3.21 -32.43
N HIS A 425 -5.88 -3.84 -32.90
CA HIS A 425 -5.71 -4.24 -34.30
C HIS A 425 -5.64 -5.76 -34.52
N GLY A 426 -5.16 -6.53 -33.54
CA GLY A 426 -5.07 -7.99 -33.64
C GLY A 426 -6.45 -8.65 -33.52
N ILE A 427 -7.11 -8.49 -32.36
CA ILE A 427 -8.38 -9.12 -32.04
C ILE A 427 -9.53 -8.44 -32.82
N GLU A 428 -10.27 -9.25 -33.57
CA GLU A 428 -11.44 -8.84 -34.35
C GLU A 428 -12.69 -8.69 -33.45
N THR A 429 -13.76 -8.04 -33.92
CA THR A 429 -15.01 -7.94 -33.15
C THR A 429 -15.69 -9.31 -32.99
N PRO A 430 -16.54 -9.50 -31.97
CA PRO A 430 -17.30 -10.74 -31.76
C PRO A 430 -18.00 -11.29 -33.02
N GLU A 431 -18.60 -10.42 -33.83
CA GLU A 431 -19.29 -10.80 -35.07
C GLU A 431 -18.31 -11.26 -36.15
N ALA A 432 -17.22 -10.53 -36.34
CA ALA A 432 -16.18 -10.88 -37.32
C ALA A 432 -15.51 -12.22 -36.96
N ARG A 433 -15.25 -12.46 -35.66
CA ARG A 433 -14.70 -13.73 -35.17
C ARG A 433 -15.64 -14.90 -35.42
N LYS A 434 -16.93 -14.74 -35.13
CA LYS A 434 -17.95 -15.76 -35.44
C LYS A 434 -18.05 -16.04 -36.93
N ALA A 435 -17.98 -15.01 -37.78
CA ALA A 435 -17.97 -15.16 -39.23
C ALA A 435 -16.74 -15.92 -39.75
N ALA A 436 -15.58 -15.74 -39.08
CA ALA A 436 -14.35 -16.46 -39.35
C ALA A 436 -14.30 -17.87 -38.71
N GLY A 437 -15.34 -18.30 -37.98
CA GLY A 437 -15.41 -19.59 -37.31
C GLY A 437 -14.58 -19.70 -36.02
N LYS A 438 -14.16 -18.56 -35.46
CA LYS A 438 -13.41 -18.48 -34.20
C LYS A 438 -14.35 -18.31 -33.00
N SER A 439 -13.81 -18.50 -31.79
CA SER A 439 -14.50 -18.17 -30.54
C SER A 439 -14.88 -16.70 -30.51
N GLU A 440 -16.02 -16.38 -29.89
CA GLU A 440 -16.48 -14.99 -29.70
C GLU A 440 -15.49 -14.19 -28.83
N THR A 441 -14.90 -14.85 -27.83
CA THR A 441 -13.85 -14.30 -26.98
C THR A 441 -12.49 -14.48 -27.67
N GLY A 442 -11.75 -13.40 -27.84
CA GLY A 442 -10.34 -13.42 -28.27
C GLY A 442 -9.41 -13.67 -27.08
N VAL A 443 -8.29 -14.33 -27.34
CA VAL A 443 -7.33 -14.69 -26.28
C VAL A 443 -6.01 -13.99 -26.53
N VAL A 444 -5.50 -13.31 -25.49
CA VAL A 444 -4.16 -12.71 -25.47
C VAL A 444 -3.34 -13.40 -24.38
N ASN A 445 -2.23 -14.02 -24.78
CA ASN A 445 -1.34 -14.77 -23.89
C ASN A 445 -0.03 -14.01 -23.69
N LEU A 446 0.32 -13.74 -22.44
CA LEU A 446 1.61 -13.18 -22.03
C LEU A 446 2.41 -14.25 -21.31
N ASN A 447 3.54 -14.64 -21.88
CA ASN A 447 4.39 -15.70 -21.35
C ASN A 447 5.80 -15.17 -21.10
N ALA A 448 6.39 -15.48 -19.96
CA ALA A 448 7.75 -15.13 -19.62
C ALA A 448 8.54 -16.34 -19.10
N TYR A 449 9.73 -16.60 -19.66
CA TYR A 449 10.56 -17.72 -19.21
C TYR A 449 12.05 -17.52 -19.51
N HIS A 450 12.91 -18.23 -18.79
CA HIS A 450 14.35 -18.25 -19.06
C HIS A 450 14.72 -19.27 -20.13
N GLN A 451 15.46 -18.85 -21.17
CA GLN A 451 16.00 -19.73 -22.19
C GLN A 451 17.40 -19.29 -22.63
N GLY A 452 18.39 -20.18 -22.48
CA GLY A 452 19.75 -19.96 -23.02
C GLY A 452 20.45 -18.71 -22.46
N GLY A 453 20.23 -18.38 -21.19
CA GLY A 453 20.78 -17.17 -20.55
C GLY A 453 20.03 -15.88 -20.88
N ASN A 454 18.97 -15.95 -21.70
CA ASN A 454 18.08 -14.84 -22.00
C ASN A 454 16.75 -15.02 -21.30
N ILE A 455 16.04 -13.92 -21.10
CA ILE A 455 14.64 -13.92 -20.68
C ILE A 455 13.81 -13.71 -21.94
N ILE A 456 12.94 -14.66 -22.23
CA ILE A 456 12.04 -14.64 -23.36
C ILE A 456 10.68 -14.17 -22.86
N ILE A 457 10.17 -13.07 -23.44
CA ILE A 457 8.84 -12.53 -23.19
C ILE A 457 8.06 -12.63 -24.49
N GLU A 458 6.97 -13.41 -24.48
CA GLU A 458 6.12 -13.66 -25.64
C GLU A 458 4.75 -13.05 -25.40
N ILE A 459 4.26 -12.31 -26.40
CA ILE A 459 2.90 -11.81 -26.45
C ILE A 459 2.27 -12.43 -27.69
N ASN A 460 1.26 -13.28 -27.48
CA ASN A 460 0.57 -13.98 -28.54
C ASN A 460 -0.92 -13.63 -28.51
N ASP A 461 -1.52 -13.38 -29.66
CA ASP A 461 -2.96 -13.22 -29.80
C ASP A 461 -3.52 -14.15 -30.88
N ASP A 462 -4.81 -14.49 -30.78
CA ASP A 462 -5.51 -15.33 -31.75
C ASP A 462 -6.32 -14.51 -32.78
N GLY A 463 -5.83 -13.30 -33.06
CA GLY A 463 -6.46 -12.30 -33.91
C GLY A 463 -6.41 -12.60 -35.41
N ALA A 464 -6.62 -11.58 -36.23
CA ALA A 464 -6.60 -11.67 -37.69
C ALA A 464 -5.20 -11.95 -38.27
N GLY A 465 -4.15 -11.77 -37.46
CA GLY A 465 -2.76 -11.78 -37.90
C GLY A 465 -2.38 -10.52 -38.70
N LEU A 466 -1.12 -10.48 -39.14
CA LEU A 466 -0.61 -9.37 -39.94
C LEU A 466 -1.00 -9.55 -41.41
N ASN A 467 -1.62 -8.53 -42.00
CA ASN A 467 -1.99 -8.56 -43.41
C ASN A 467 -0.75 -8.25 -44.29
N TYR A 468 -0.12 -9.31 -44.78
CA TYR A 468 1.06 -9.24 -45.65
C TYR A 468 0.88 -8.31 -46.85
N GLU A 469 -0.24 -8.44 -47.59
CA GLU A 469 -0.49 -7.65 -48.79
C GLU A 469 -0.62 -6.16 -48.47
N LYS A 470 -1.29 -5.80 -47.37
CA LYS A 470 -1.43 -4.40 -46.93
C LYS A 470 -0.08 -3.80 -46.53
N ILE A 471 0.76 -4.56 -45.84
CA ILE A 471 2.11 -4.12 -45.44
C ILE A 471 2.99 -3.90 -46.67
N LEU A 472 3.02 -4.87 -47.59
CA LEU A 472 3.82 -4.79 -48.81
C LEU A 472 3.38 -3.62 -49.70
N ALA A 473 2.08 -3.43 -49.91
CA ALA A 473 1.55 -2.31 -50.70
C ALA A 473 1.97 -0.96 -50.12
N LYS A 474 1.90 -0.79 -48.80
CA LYS A 474 2.30 0.45 -48.12
C LYS A 474 3.82 0.67 -48.13
N ALA A 475 4.61 -0.40 -48.11
CA ALA A 475 6.05 -0.35 -48.26
C ALA A 475 6.48 0.08 -49.68
N ILE A 476 5.78 -0.41 -50.71
CA ILE A 476 6.00 0.00 -52.10
C ILE A 476 5.61 1.48 -52.30
N GLU A 477 4.47 1.91 -51.76
CA GLU A 477 4.02 3.31 -51.83
C GLU A 477 5.05 4.29 -51.25
N ARG A 478 5.70 3.89 -50.15
CA ARG A 478 6.73 4.69 -49.47
C ARG A 478 8.13 4.54 -50.06
N GLY A 479 8.29 3.72 -51.09
CA GLY A 479 9.57 3.49 -51.76
C GLY A 479 10.60 2.71 -50.92
N LEU A 480 10.15 1.97 -49.90
CA LEU A 480 11.02 1.10 -49.08
C LEU A 480 11.34 -0.23 -49.79
N VAL A 481 10.46 -0.67 -50.69
CA VAL A 481 10.58 -1.91 -51.45
C VAL A 481 10.28 -1.63 -52.92
N GLY A 482 11.04 -2.22 -53.84
CA GLY A 482 10.75 -2.11 -55.26
C GLY A 482 9.46 -2.84 -55.66
N ALA A 483 8.69 -2.31 -56.61
CA ALA A 483 7.41 -2.91 -57.03
C ALA A 483 7.49 -4.36 -57.57
N ASN A 484 8.70 -4.82 -57.93
CA ASN A 484 8.97 -6.18 -58.42
C ASN A 484 9.94 -6.95 -57.49
N GLU A 485 10.17 -6.47 -56.28
CA GLU A 485 11.10 -7.09 -55.33
C GLU A 485 10.36 -8.16 -54.51
N GLU A 486 10.73 -9.43 -54.68
CA GLU A 486 10.21 -10.54 -53.87
C GLU A 486 11.02 -10.64 -52.57
N LEU A 487 10.38 -10.27 -51.46
CA LEU A 487 10.96 -10.39 -50.13
C LEU A 487 10.38 -11.62 -49.41
N PRO A 488 11.20 -12.34 -48.61
CA PRO A 488 10.69 -13.32 -47.66
C PRO A 488 9.70 -12.66 -46.68
N GLU A 489 8.73 -13.43 -46.20
CA GLU A 489 7.66 -12.93 -45.32
C GLU A 489 8.22 -12.24 -44.06
N GLU A 490 9.24 -12.82 -43.43
CA GLU A 490 9.94 -12.24 -42.28
C GLU A 490 10.52 -10.84 -42.58
N LYS A 491 11.06 -10.63 -43.79
CA LYS A 491 11.61 -9.34 -44.20
C LYS A 491 10.53 -8.30 -44.43
N VAL A 492 9.33 -8.71 -44.82
CA VAL A 492 8.19 -7.80 -44.93
C VAL A 492 7.68 -7.39 -43.55
N TYR A 493 7.66 -8.30 -42.57
CA TYR A 493 7.30 -7.95 -41.20
C TYR A 493 8.36 -7.10 -40.51
N GLU A 494 9.66 -7.26 -40.84
CA GLU A 494 10.71 -6.37 -40.34
C GLU A 494 10.45 -4.88 -40.67
N LEU A 495 9.75 -4.59 -41.78
CA LEU A 495 9.42 -3.22 -42.19
C LEU A 495 8.46 -2.52 -41.23
N LEU A 496 7.71 -3.27 -40.41
CA LEU A 496 6.84 -2.69 -39.37
C LEU A 496 7.63 -1.88 -38.35
N PHE A 497 8.93 -2.17 -38.20
CA PHE A 497 9.79 -1.46 -37.27
C PHE A 497 10.54 -0.27 -37.89
N GLU A 498 10.30 0.05 -39.17
CA GLU A 498 10.90 1.22 -39.81
C GLU A 498 10.27 2.53 -39.28
N PRO A 499 11.07 3.59 -39.04
CA PRO A 499 10.58 4.86 -38.51
C PRO A 499 9.42 5.43 -39.33
N GLY A 500 8.32 5.72 -38.64
CA GLY A 500 7.12 6.28 -39.24
C GLY A 500 6.29 5.29 -40.07
N PHE A 501 6.67 4.02 -40.16
CA PHE A 501 5.86 2.98 -40.79
C PHE A 501 4.70 2.58 -39.86
N SER A 502 3.47 2.78 -40.33
CA SER A 502 2.26 2.35 -39.62
C SER A 502 1.22 1.94 -40.66
N THR A 503 0.52 0.83 -40.40
CA THR A 503 -0.56 0.32 -41.27
C THR A 503 -1.87 1.09 -41.09
N ALA A 504 -1.96 2.00 -40.12
CA ALA A 504 -3.13 2.83 -39.88
C ALA A 504 -3.31 3.88 -40.99
N ASP A 505 -4.55 4.03 -41.47
CA ASP A 505 -4.91 4.98 -42.52
C ASP A 505 -5.24 6.38 -41.95
N VAL A 506 -5.44 6.46 -40.62
CA VAL A 506 -5.68 7.69 -39.85
C VAL A 506 -4.88 7.62 -38.54
N VAL A 507 -4.20 8.70 -38.17
CA VAL A 507 -3.57 8.85 -36.84
C VAL A 507 -4.71 8.98 -35.83
N SER A 508 -4.94 7.98 -34.97
CA SER A 508 -5.98 8.08 -33.93
C SER A 508 -5.48 8.87 -32.73
N ASP A 509 -6.35 9.73 -32.18
CA ASP A 509 -6.09 10.55 -30.98
C ASP A 509 -5.89 9.71 -29.70
N VAL A 510 -6.06 8.38 -29.76
CA VAL A 510 -5.86 7.46 -28.64
C VAL A 510 -4.37 7.14 -28.42
N SER A 511 -3.49 7.50 -29.37
CA SER A 511 -2.03 7.37 -29.25
C SER A 511 -1.39 8.69 -28.81
N GLY A 512 -1.75 9.17 -27.61
CA GLY A 512 -1.29 10.44 -27.02
C GLY A 512 0.23 10.58 -26.77
N ARG A 513 1.07 9.67 -27.28
CA ARG A 513 2.54 9.78 -27.21
C ARG A 513 3.28 9.51 -28.53
N GLY A 514 2.59 9.28 -29.66
CA GLY A 514 3.27 9.10 -30.95
C GLY A 514 4.27 7.94 -31.00
N VAL A 515 4.03 6.88 -30.22
CA VAL A 515 4.91 5.72 -30.10
C VAL A 515 4.56 4.74 -31.22
N GLY A 516 5.46 4.52 -32.18
CA GLY A 516 5.32 3.49 -33.20
C GLY A 516 6.04 2.19 -32.81
N MET A 517 5.91 1.14 -33.63
CA MET A 517 6.70 -0.10 -33.46
C MET A 517 8.20 0.13 -33.55
N ASP A 518 8.66 1.19 -34.23
CA ASP A 518 10.04 1.64 -34.25
C ASP A 518 10.56 2.04 -32.85
N VAL A 519 9.72 2.69 -32.04
CA VAL A 519 10.07 3.10 -30.67
C VAL A 519 10.15 1.88 -29.75
N VAL A 520 9.22 0.93 -29.90
CA VAL A 520 9.25 -0.34 -29.16
C VAL A 520 10.56 -1.10 -29.43
N LYS A 521 10.93 -1.27 -30.71
CA LYS A 521 12.20 -1.90 -31.08
C LYS A 521 13.42 -1.15 -30.54
N ARG A 522 13.42 0.18 -30.63
CA ARG A 522 14.53 1.01 -30.10
C ARG A 522 14.68 0.85 -28.59
N ASN A 523 13.58 0.80 -27.85
CA ASN A 523 13.59 0.60 -26.40
C ASN A 523 14.12 -0.79 -26.04
N ILE A 524 13.69 -1.84 -26.74
CA ILE A 524 14.19 -3.21 -26.54
C ILE A 524 15.69 -3.31 -26.85
N MET A 525 16.14 -2.73 -27.97
CA MET A 525 17.56 -2.72 -28.34
C MET A 525 18.43 -1.92 -27.35
N ALA A 526 17.91 -0.83 -26.80
CA ALA A 526 18.60 -0.04 -25.78
C ALA A 526 18.82 -0.81 -24.47
N LEU A 527 18.02 -1.85 -24.23
CA LEU A 527 18.17 -2.78 -23.10
C LEU A 527 19.11 -3.95 -23.41
N GLY A 528 19.68 -4.02 -24.62
CA GLY A 528 20.47 -5.16 -25.08
C GLY A 528 19.62 -6.37 -25.50
N GLY A 529 18.30 -6.20 -25.63
CA GLY A 529 17.37 -7.20 -26.14
C GLY A 529 17.39 -7.30 -27.66
N ARG A 530 16.75 -8.34 -28.20
CA ARG A 530 16.62 -8.61 -29.63
C ARG A 530 15.19 -8.51 -30.10
#